data_AF-A0A545TZ46-F1
#
_entry.id   AF-A0A545TZ46-F1
#
_cell.length_a   1.000
_cell.length_b   1.000
_cell.length_c   1.000
_cell.angle_alpha   90.00
_cell.angle_beta   90.00
_cell.angle_gamma   90.00
#
_symmetry.space_group_name_H-M   'P 1'
#
loop_
_entity.id
_entity.type
_entity.pdbx_description
1 polymer ?
#
loop_
_entity_poly.entity_id
_entity_poly.type
_entity_poly.pdbx_seq_one_letter_code
_entity_poly.pdbx_strand_id
1 'polypeptide(L)'
;MNTVSAADMLSVWERGLNQSPLQRALILLVAAYPDVKPDELARLSIGERDRRLLRLRQRCFGSRLANTAFCPACTERLEWENSVSDIYVAPPPAVSQGNQFDFHSGNYHIFFRLPNSRDIDRVLGQDDAQQALITRCIARAECAGKAHPVDKLPHDIIQAAGQHIEQMDPQAEIKINLECPACSHRWNVLFDITSFLWAELSEWAQRTLHTVFRLARGYGWTEKDILNLSAVRRQLYLGMLG
;
A
#
# COMPACT_ATOMS: atom_id res chain seq x y z
N MET A 1 13.02 4.63 -10.04
CA MET A 1 11.57 4.52 -10.34
C MET A 1 11.37 5.07 -11.72
N ASN A 2 10.91 4.24 -12.64
CA ASN A 2 10.82 4.59 -14.06
C ASN A 2 9.46 5.24 -14.36
N THR A 3 9.36 5.90 -15.50
CA THR A 3 8.08 6.38 -16.02
C THR A 3 7.30 5.16 -16.50
N VAL A 4 6.06 5.00 -16.02
CA VAL A 4 5.17 3.91 -16.42
C VAL A 4 4.31 4.41 -17.56
N SER A 5 4.41 3.79 -18.74
CA SER A 5 3.60 4.18 -19.89
C SER A 5 2.14 3.73 -19.73
N ALA A 6 1.24 4.24 -20.58
CA ALA A 6 -0.15 3.77 -20.58
C ALA A 6 -0.26 2.26 -20.90
N ALA A 7 0.58 1.76 -21.82
CA ALA A 7 0.62 0.33 -22.12
C ALA A 7 1.10 -0.49 -20.91
N ASP A 8 2.12 0.00 -20.19
CA ASP A 8 2.60 -0.67 -18.98
C ASP A 8 1.53 -0.69 -17.87
N MET A 9 0.80 0.41 -17.67
CA MET A 9 -0.30 0.49 -16.71
C MET A 9 -1.43 -0.50 -17.05
N LEU A 10 -1.80 -0.65 -18.33
CA LEU A 10 -2.77 -1.66 -18.75
C LEU A 10 -2.26 -3.08 -18.49
N SER A 11 -1.00 -3.38 -18.85
CA SER A 11 -0.39 -4.69 -18.60
C SER A 11 -0.31 -5.03 -17.10
N VAL A 12 -0.06 -4.04 -16.25
CA VAL A 12 -0.09 -4.18 -14.79
C VAL A 12 -1.50 -4.48 -14.30
N TRP A 13 -2.49 -3.73 -14.78
CA TRP A 13 -3.89 -3.94 -14.43
C TRP A 13 -4.39 -5.33 -14.84
N GLU A 14 -4.10 -5.77 -16.07
CA GLU A 14 -4.47 -7.11 -16.56
C GLU A 14 -3.87 -8.22 -15.70
N ARG A 15 -2.57 -8.15 -15.40
CA ARG A 15 -1.88 -9.13 -14.55
C ARG A 15 -2.46 -9.20 -13.14
N GLY A 16 -3.00 -8.08 -12.62
CA GLY A 16 -3.54 -7.99 -11.27
C GLY A 16 -5.02 -8.36 -11.13
N LEU A 17 -5.78 -8.53 -12.23
CA LEU A 17 -7.24 -8.77 -12.18
C LEU A 17 -7.61 -9.94 -11.25
N ASN A 18 -6.93 -11.08 -11.38
CA ASN A 18 -7.21 -12.30 -10.59
C ASN A 18 -6.26 -12.51 -9.42
N GLN A 19 -5.61 -11.44 -8.96
CA GLN A 19 -4.61 -11.49 -7.90
C GLN A 19 -5.17 -10.98 -6.57
N SER A 20 -4.63 -11.47 -5.47
CA SER A 20 -4.96 -10.95 -4.14
C SER A 20 -4.51 -9.49 -4.01
N PRO A 21 -5.08 -8.70 -3.07
CA PRO A 21 -4.66 -7.32 -2.84
C PRO A 21 -3.15 -7.19 -2.62
N LEU A 22 -2.55 -8.11 -1.86
CA LEU A 22 -1.11 -8.14 -1.61
C LEU A 22 -0.31 -8.37 -2.90
N GLN A 23 -0.74 -9.30 -3.76
CA GLN A 23 -0.05 -9.55 -5.03
C GLN A 23 -0.18 -8.37 -5.99
N ARG A 24 -1.34 -7.69 -6.03
CA ARG A 24 -1.52 -6.44 -6.80
C ARG A 24 -0.52 -5.37 -6.38
N ALA A 25 -0.29 -5.21 -5.07
CA ALA A 25 0.73 -4.29 -4.53
C ALA A 25 2.13 -4.59 -5.10
N LEU A 26 2.53 -5.87 -5.11
CA LEU A 26 3.83 -6.30 -5.60
C LEU A 26 3.96 -6.13 -7.12
N ILE A 27 2.91 -6.44 -7.89
CA ILE A 27 2.89 -6.24 -9.35
C ILE A 27 3.09 -4.76 -9.70
N LEU A 28 2.39 -3.86 -8.98
CA LEU A 28 2.55 -2.41 -9.12
C LEU A 28 4.00 -1.98 -8.85
N LEU A 29 4.62 -2.49 -7.78
CA LEU A 29 5.99 -2.16 -7.43
C LEU A 29 7.01 -2.69 -8.45
N VAL A 30 6.85 -3.93 -8.94
CA VAL A 30 7.73 -4.51 -9.96
C VAL A 30 7.72 -3.66 -11.22
N ALA A 31 6.55 -3.16 -11.64
CA ALA A 31 6.46 -2.28 -12.80
C ALA A 31 7.13 -0.91 -12.58
N ALA A 32 7.01 -0.35 -11.37
CA ALA A 32 7.61 0.94 -11.04
C ALA A 32 9.13 0.88 -10.79
N TYR A 33 9.64 -0.28 -10.37
CA TYR A 33 11.03 -0.51 -9.97
C TYR A 33 11.61 -1.75 -10.69
N PRO A 34 11.75 -1.73 -12.03
CA PRO A 34 12.17 -2.90 -12.79
C PRO A 34 13.62 -3.34 -12.49
N ASP A 35 14.46 -2.43 -12.00
CA ASP A 35 15.85 -2.72 -11.62
C ASP A 35 15.98 -3.41 -10.25
N VAL A 36 14.87 -3.52 -9.50
CA VAL A 36 14.84 -4.18 -8.18
C VAL A 36 14.20 -5.55 -8.34
N LYS A 37 14.83 -6.59 -7.78
CA LYS A 37 14.30 -7.95 -7.88
C LYS A 37 12.93 -8.03 -7.17
N PRO A 38 11.94 -8.76 -7.72
CA PRO A 38 10.64 -8.94 -7.07
C PRO A 38 10.73 -9.44 -5.62
N ASP A 39 11.69 -10.32 -5.36
CA ASP A 39 11.98 -10.87 -4.05
C ASP A 39 12.46 -9.83 -3.02
N GLU A 40 13.17 -8.79 -3.48
CA GLU A 40 13.61 -7.69 -2.62
C GLU A 40 12.44 -6.74 -2.33
N LEU A 41 11.58 -6.49 -3.32
CA LEU A 41 10.35 -5.70 -3.14
C LEU A 41 9.40 -6.36 -2.12
N ALA A 42 9.28 -7.68 -2.15
CA ALA A 42 8.47 -8.43 -1.20
C ALA A 42 9.03 -8.43 0.24
N ARG A 43 10.30 -8.07 0.43
CA ARG A 43 11.00 -7.99 1.73
C ARG A 43 11.06 -6.57 2.31
N LEU A 44 10.59 -5.57 1.58
CA LEU A 44 10.41 -4.21 2.12
C LEU A 44 9.49 -4.27 3.35
N SER A 45 9.73 -3.40 4.33
CA SER A 45 8.74 -3.22 5.40
C SER A 45 7.42 -2.77 4.78
N ILE A 46 6.31 -3.02 5.47
CA ILE A 46 4.99 -2.61 4.99
C ILE A 46 4.93 -1.10 4.74
N GLY A 47 5.47 -0.29 5.66
CA GLY A 47 5.50 1.15 5.43
C GLY A 47 6.40 1.56 4.26
N GLU A 48 7.58 0.95 4.06
CA GLU A 48 8.41 1.26 2.88
C GLU A 48 7.75 0.84 1.57
N ARG A 49 7.06 -0.32 1.55
CA ARG A 49 6.20 -0.73 0.43
C ARG A 49 5.17 0.36 0.13
N ASP A 50 4.49 0.83 1.16
CA ASP A 50 3.41 1.80 1.03
C ASP A 50 3.93 3.20 0.64
N ARG A 51 5.11 3.62 1.12
CA ARG A 51 5.79 4.84 0.62
C ARG A 51 6.05 4.78 -0.87
N ARG A 52 6.51 3.63 -1.37
CA ARG A 52 6.78 3.45 -2.80
C ARG A 52 5.50 3.44 -3.62
N LEU A 53 4.42 2.83 -3.11
CA LEU A 53 3.11 2.87 -3.76
C LEU A 53 2.52 4.29 -3.77
N LEU A 54 2.66 5.06 -2.69
CA LEU A 54 2.26 6.47 -2.66
C LEU A 54 3.02 7.29 -3.72
N ARG A 55 4.32 7.06 -3.85
CA ARG A 55 5.15 7.73 -4.87
C ARG A 55 4.72 7.33 -6.28
N LEU A 56 4.46 6.05 -6.52
CA LEU A 56 3.95 5.55 -7.80
C LEU A 56 2.61 6.21 -8.13
N ARG A 57 1.66 6.18 -7.19
CA ARG A 57 0.36 6.83 -7.31
C ARG A 57 0.51 8.30 -7.68
N GLN A 58 1.35 9.02 -6.97
CA GLN A 58 1.59 10.44 -7.23
C GLN A 58 2.09 10.70 -8.66
N ARG A 59 2.95 9.84 -9.19
CA ARG A 59 3.44 9.96 -10.57
C ARG A 59 2.40 9.63 -11.63
N CYS A 60 1.53 8.65 -11.36
CA CYS A 60 0.50 8.22 -12.32
C CYS A 60 -0.71 9.16 -12.34
N PHE A 61 -1.15 9.65 -11.18
CA PHE A 61 -2.44 10.32 -11.01
C PHE A 61 -2.33 11.73 -10.40
N GLY A 62 -1.12 12.18 -10.08
CA GLY A 62 -0.88 13.49 -9.46
C GLY A 62 -0.97 13.47 -7.93
N SER A 63 -0.82 14.63 -7.31
CA SER A 63 -0.68 14.76 -5.84
C SER A 63 -2.00 14.77 -5.07
N ARG A 64 -3.14 15.01 -5.70
CA ARG A 64 -4.44 15.11 -5.01
C ARG A 64 -5.10 13.76 -4.84
N LEU A 65 -5.50 13.39 -3.62
CA LEU A 65 -6.23 12.19 -3.25
C LEU A 65 -7.68 12.59 -3.00
N ALA A 66 -8.61 12.10 -3.82
CA ALA A 66 -10.04 12.27 -3.59
C ALA A 66 -10.54 11.07 -2.80
N ASN A 67 -10.97 11.30 -1.56
CA ASN A 67 -11.33 10.26 -0.63
C ASN A 67 -12.83 10.28 -0.33
N THR A 68 -13.38 9.11 -0.02
CA THR A 68 -14.76 8.94 0.40
C THR A 68 -14.88 7.96 1.55
N ALA A 69 -15.82 8.19 2.44
CA ALA A 69 -16.17 7.26 3.52
C ALA A 69 -17.65 7.44 3.90
N PHE A 70 -18.21 6.44 4.56
CA PHE A 70 -19.55 6.53 5.15
C PHE A 70 -19.44 6.65 6.66
N CYS A 71 -20.23 7.55 7.25
CA CYS A 71 -20.33 7.67 8.69
C CYS A 71 -20.89 6.35 9.28
N PRO A 72 -20.20 5.72 10.25
CA PRO A 72 -20.68 4.47 10.84
C PRO A 72 -21.95 4.66 11.71
N ALA A 73 -22.27 5.89 12.13
CA ALA A 73 -23.42 6.19 12.97
C ALA A 73 -24.70 6.53 12.18
N CYS A 74 -24.59 7.33 11.12
CA CYS A 74 -25.75 7.84 10.38
C CYS A 74 -25.71 7.57 8.87
N THR A 75 -24.73 6.81 8.40
CA THR A 75 -24.50 6.41 6.99
C THR A 75 -24.34 7.55 5.98
N GLU A 76 -24.23 8.80 6.45
CA GLU A 76 -23.91 9.96 5.61
C GLU A 76 -22.59 9.76 4.86
N ARG A 77 -22.55 10.18 3.59
CA ARG A 77 -21.34 10.10 2.77
C ARG A 77 -20.48 11.33 2.99
N LEU A 78 -19.24 11.11 3.37
CA LEU A 78 -18.22 12.16 3.48
C LEU A 78 -17.30 12.08 2.28
N GLU A 79 -16.93 13.25 1.76
CA GLU A 79 -15.92 13.41 0.73
C GLU A 79 -14.91 14.45 1.20
N TRP A 80 -13.62 14.17 1.00
CA TRP A 80 -12.55 15.10 1.33
C TRP A 80 -11.37 14.89 0.41
N GLU A 81 -10.46 15.86 0.42
CA GLU A 81 -9.22 15.77 -0.34
C GLU A 81 -8.01 15.85 0.57
N ASN A 82 -6.99 15.04 0.27
CA ASN A 82 -5.66 15.16 0.83
C ASN A 82 -4.63 15.35 -0.29
N SER A 83 -3.51 15.99 0.00
CA SER A 83 -2.31 15.82 -0.81
C SER A 83 -1.62 14.51 -0.41
N VAL A 84 -0.93 13.86 -1.35
CA VAL A 84 -0.06 12.71 -1.05
C VAL A 84 0.96 13.04 0.04
N SER A 85 1.41 14.31 0.13
CA SER A 85 2.28 14.78 1.22
C SER A 85 1.69 14.59 2.62
N ASP A 86 0.37 14.70 2.74
CA ASP A 86 -0.33 14.65 4.03
C ASP A 86 -0.41 13.21 4.57
N ILE A 87 -0.18 12.23 3.69
CA ILE A 87 -0.21 10.80 4.00
C ILE A 87 1.18 10.27 4.39
N TYR A 88 2.26 10.97 4.02
CA TYR A 88 3.60 10.55 4.40
C TYR A 88 3.83 10.78 5.90
N VAL A 89 4.22 9.71 6.59
CA VAL A 89 4.64 9.80 7.99
C VAL A 89 6.17 9.74 8.04
N ALA A 90 6.75 10.74 8.69
CA ALA A 90 8.19 10.81 8.88
C ALA A 90 8.70 9.55 9.58
N PRO A 91 9.78 8.93 9.10
CA PRO A 91 10.37 7.80 9.80
C PRO A 91 10.89 8.26 11.18
N PRO A 92 10.85 7.39 12.20
CA PRO A 92 11.41 7.72 13.50
C PRO A 92 12.91 8.05 13.40
N PRO A 93 13.41 9.02 14.18
CA PRO A 93 14.79 9.51 14.08
C PRO A 93 15.80 8.56 14.73
N ALA A 94 15.91 7.31 14.26
CA ALA A 94 16.94 6.35 14.69
C ALA A 94 17.02 5.07 13.83
N VAL A 95 16.70 5.09 12.53
CA VAL A 95 16.85 3.88 11.70
C VAL A 95 18.30 3.77 11.20
N SER A 96 19.21 3.39 12.10
CA SER A 96 20.60 3.04 11.79
C SER A 96 20.65 1.67 11.10
N GLN A 97 21.03 1.68 9.82
CA GLN A 97 21.55 0.57 9.00
C GLN A 97 21.17 -0.87 9.46
N GLY A 98 20.03 -1.34 8.96
CA GLY A 98 19.56 -2.72 9.12
C GLY A 98 18.10 -2.73 9.55
N ASN A 99 17.26 -3.56 8.93
CA ASN A 99 15.86 -3.74 9.34
C ASN A 99 15.76 -4.57 10.65
N GLN A 100 16.66 -4.34 11.60
CA GLN A 100 16.74 -5.03 12.88
C GLN A 100 16.70 -4.01 14.01
N PHE A 101 15.86 -4.30 14.99
CA PHE A 101 15.56 -3.46 16.13
C PHE A 101 15.57 -4.31 17.38
N ASP A 102 15.71 -3.68 18.52
CA ASP A 102 15.62 -4.37 19.80
C ASP A 102 14.96 -3.52 20.88
N PHE A 103 14.44 -4.19 21.92
CA PHE A 103 13.91 -3.54 23.11
C PHE A 103 14.05 -4.45 24.34
N HIS A 104 14.02 -3.82 25.51
CA HIS A 104 13.97 -4.51 26.79
C HIS A 104 12.59 -4.40 27.43
N SER A 105 12.10 -5.49 28.01
CA SER A 105 10.90 -5.52 28.84
C SER A 105 11.09 -6.49 30.02
N GLY A 106 11.23 -5.95 31.22
CA GLY A 106 11.61 -6.72 32.40
C GLY A 106 12.96 -7.43 32.21
N ASN A 107 12.96 -8.76 32.35
CA ASN A 107 14.15 -9.58 32.14
C ASN A 107 14.37 -9.99 30.68
N TYR A 108 13.50 -9.59 29.77
CA TYR A 108 13.57 -9.96 28.36
C TYR A 108 14.31 -8.91 27.53
N HIS A 109 15.14 -9.38 26.61
CA HIS A 109 15.71 -8.59 25.51
C HIS A 109 15.26 -9.22 24.20
N ILE A 110 14.53 -8.45 23.40
CA ILE A 110 13.89 -8.92 22.17
C ILE A 110 14.53 -8.25 20.98
N PHE A 111 14.93 -9.04 19.99
CA PHE A 111 15.42 -8.58 18.70
C PHE A 111 14.38 -8.91 17.64
N PHE A 112 13.96 -7.90 16.89
CA PHE A 112 12.87 -8.01 15.94
C PHE A 112 13.17 -7.25 14.65
N ARG A 113 12.32 -7.45 13.66
CA ARG A 113 12.32 -6.73 12.39
C ARG A 113 10.92 -6.22 12.09
N LEU A 114 10.80 -5.32 11.13
CA LEU A 114 9.49 -4.90 10.63
C LEU A 114 8.84 -6.02 9.80
N PRO A 115 7.50 -6.14 9.85
CA PRO A 115 6.76 -7.02 8.96
C PRO A 115 6.97 -6.65 7.49
N ASN A 116 6.97 -7.65 6.62
CA ASN A 116 6.99 -7.46 5.17
C ASN A 116 5.84 -8.22 4.49
N SER A 117 5.74 -8.09 3.17
CA SER A 117 4.66 -8.71 2.40
C SER A 117 4.65 -10.24 2.53
N ARG A 118 5.81 -10.89 2.66
CA ARG A 118 5.88 -12.35 2.85
C ARG A 118 5.34 -12.78 4.20
N ASP A 119 5.43 -11.94 5.22
CA ASP A 119 4.87 -12.28 6.53
C ASP A 119 3.35 -12.20 6.53
N ILE A 120 2.78 -11.16 5.92
CA ILE A 120 1.33 -11.03 5.73
C ILE A 120 0.79 -12.24 4.97
N ASP A 121 1.43 -12.61 3.86
CA ASP A 121 1.03 -13.76 3.04
C ASP A 121 1.00 -15.07 3.84
N ARG A 122 1.93 -15.24 4.79
CA ARG A 122 2.07 -16.47 5.58
C ARG A 122 1.04 -16.60 6.69
N VAL A 123 0.53 -15.49 7.20
CA VAL A 123 -0.45 -15.47 8.30
C VAL A 123 -1.88 -15.24 7.83
N LEU A 124 -2.05 -14.94 6.54
CA LEU A 124 -3.36 -14.69 5.94
C LEU A 124 -4.30 -15.88 6.18
N GLY A 125 -5.49 -15.61 6.73
CA GLY A 125 -6.51 -16.63 6.98
C GLY A 125 -6.32 -17.44 8.28
N GLN A 126 -5.34 -17.11 9.12
CA GLN A 126 -5.22 -17.68 10.47
C GLN A 126 -6.11 -16.94 11.47
N ASP A 127 -6.66 -17.65 12.46
CA ASP A 127 -7.54 -17.07 13.49
C ASP A 127 -6.84 -16.00 14.34
N ASP A 128 -5.54 -16.17 14.60
CA ASP A 128 -4.71 -15.21 15.34
C ASP A 128 -3.58 -14.64 14.47
N ALA A 129 -3.97 -14.16 13.28
CA ALA A 129 -3.03 -13.64 12.29
C ALA A 129 -2.13 -12.52 12.83
N GLN A 130 -2.64 -11.68 13.74
CA GLN A 130 -1.86 -10.58 14.33
C GLN A 130 -0.76 -11.10 15.25
N GLN A 131 -1.07 -11.98 16.20
CA GLN A 131 -0.06 -12.54 17.10
C GLN A 131 0.95 -13.38 16.31
N ALA A 132 0.48 -14.14 15.31
CA ALA A 132 1.34 -14.89 14.41
C ALA A 132 2.28 -13.97 13.62
N LEU A 133 1.79 -12.82 13.14
CA LEU A 133 2.60 -11.84 12.41
C LEU A 133 3.70 -11.26 13.29
N ILE A 134 3.36 -10.81 14.50
CA ILE A 134 4.32 -10.23 15.44
C ILE A 134 5.38 -11.27 15.82
N THR A 135 4.94 -12.49 16.16
CA THR A 135 5.84 -13.59 16.53
C THR A 135 6.84 -13.92 15.41
N ARG A 136 6.40 -13.92 14.15
CA ARG A 136 7.27 -14.12 12.97
C ARG A 136 8.28 -12.99 12.73
N CYS A 137 8.03 -11.82 13.30
CA CYS A 137 8.91 -10.67 13.23
C CYS A 137 9.96 -10.66 14.34
N ILE A 138 9.82 -11.49 15.38
CA ILE A 138 10.84 -11.68 16.41
C ILE A 138 11.92 -12.61 15.87
N ALA A 139 13.14 -12.10 15.73
CA ALA A 139 14.29 -12.85 15.24
C ALA A 139 14.99 -13.63 16.36
N ARG A 140 15.08 -13.03 17.55
CA ARG A 140 15.73 -13.61 18.72
C ARG A 140 15.12 -13.05 20.00
N ALA A 141 15.05 -13.87 21.04
CA ALA A 141 14.70 -13.44 22.38
C ALA A 141 15.71 -13.96 23.39
N GLU A 142 15.97 -13.17 24.42
CA GLU A 142 16.80 -13.54 25.56
C GLU A 142 16.06 -13.23 26.86
N CYS A 143 16.25 -14.05 27.89
CA CYS A 143 15.72 -13.84 29.24
C CYS A 143 16.86 -13.96 30.25
N ALA A 144 17.09 -12.91 31.04
CA ALA A 144 18.23 -12.80 31.96
C ALA A 144 19.58 -13.14 31.28
N GLY A 145 19.77 -12.65 30.05
CA GLY A 145 21.00 -12.85 29.26
C GLY A 145 21.19 -14.25 28.65
N LYS A 146 20.16 -15.10 28.66
CA LYS A 146 20.19 -16.44 28.03
C LYS A 146 19.17 -16.53 26.90
N ALA A 147 19.52 -17.23 25.82
CA ALA A 147 18.61 -17.49 24.71
C ALA A 147 17.28 -18.07 25.20
N HIS A 148 16.18 -17.47 24.77
CA HIS A 148 14.82 -17.85 25.13
C HIS A 148 14.04 -18.22 23.86
N PRO A 149 13.32 -19.36 23.84
CA PRO A 149 12.48 -19.72 22.70
C PRO A 149 11.35 -18.69 22.46
N VAL A 150 11.17 -18.28 21.20
CA VAL A 150 10.18 -17.26 20.81
C VAL A 150 8.74 -17.76 20.99
N ASP A 151 8.51 -19.06 20.74
CA ASP A 151 7.22 -19.75 20.93
C ASP A 151 6.79 -19.87 22.40
N LYS A 152 7.70 -19.61 23.34
CA LYS A 152 7.43 -19.61 24.78
C LYS A 152 7.37 -18.21 25.39
N LEU A 153 7.41 -17.16 24.55
CA LEU A 153 7.31 -15.80 25.06
C LEU A 153 5.95 -15.55 25.72
N PRO A 154 5.93 -14.90 26.89
CA PRO A 154 4.70 -14.43 27.50
C PRO A 154 3.92 -13.48 26.57
N HIS A 155 2.59 -13.50 26.66
CA HIS A 155 1.71 -12.72 25.78
C HIS A 155 1.94 -11.20 25.88
N ASP A 156 2.24 -10.69 27.08
CA ASP A 156 2.59 -9.29 27.32
C ASP A 156 3.87 -8.86 26.59
N ILE A 157 4.86 -9.77 26.46
CA ILE A 157 6.08 -9.50 25.68
C ILE A 157 5.78 -9.46 24.18
N ILE A 158 4.89 -10.33 23.69
CA ILE A 158 4.45 -10.29 22.28
C ILE A 158 3.66 -9.00 22.00
N GLN A 159 2.78 -8.58 22.91
CA GLN A 159 2.07 -7.30 22.80
C GLN A 159 3.03 -6.10 22.78
N ALA A 160 4.05 -6.10 23.65
CA ALA A 160 5.09 -5.07 23.66
C ALA A 160 5.87 -5.03 22.33
N ALA A 161 6.19 -6.18 21.76
CA ALA A 161 6.83 -6.25 20.44
C ALA A 161 5.93 -5.66 19.34
N GLY A 162 4.62 -5.90 19.39
CA GLY A 162 3.65 -5.27 18.49
C GLY A 162 3.66 -3.74 18.56
N GLN A 163 3.68 -3.18 19.76
CA GLN A 163 3.76 -1.73 19.97
C GLN A 163 5.06 -1.14 19.42
N HIS A 164 6.19 -1.81 19.63
CA HIS A 164 7.47 -1.38 19.06
C HIS A 164 7.48 -1.48 17.53
N ILE A 165 6.85 -2.50 16.93
CA ILE A 165 6.70 -2.60 15.48
C ILE A 165 5.88 -1.41 14.93
N GLU A 166 4.75 -1.07 15.54
CA GLU A 166 3.91 0.06 15.12
C GLU A 166 4.67 1.40 15.21
N GLN A 167 5.44 1.59 16.29
CA GLN A 167 6.28 2.78 16.48
C GLN A 167 7.40 2.88 15.45
N MET A 168 7.99 1.75 15.06
CA MET A 168 9.13 1.71 14.13
C MET A 168 8.70 1.77 12.66
N ASP A 169 7.45 1.42 12.33
CA ASP A 169 6.89 1.54 10.98
C ASP A 169 5.57 2.33 10.93
N PRO A 170 5.58 3.63 11.30
CA PRO A 170 4.34 4.42 11.42
C PRO A 170 3.64 4.66 10.08
N GLN A 171 4.28 4.34 8.96
CA GLN A 171 3.66 4.41 7.63
C GLN A 171 2.87 3.14 7.28
N ALA A 172 3.12 2.01 7.95
CA ALA A 172 2.42 0.76 7.68
C ALA A 172 0.93 0.81 8.03
N GLU A 173 0.55 1.72 8.94
CA GLU A 173 -0.84 1.89 9.36
C GLU A 173 -1.17 3.39 9.50
N ILE A 174 -1.86 3.92 8.50
CA ILE A 174 -2.22 5.35 8.44
C ILE A 174 -3.68 5.51 8.87
N LYS A 175 -3.90 6.35 9.89
CA LYS A 175 -5.22 6.65 10.42
C LYS A 175 -5.62 8.07 10.04
N ILE A 176 -6.77 8.21 9.38
CA ILE A 176 -7.38 9.51 9.07
C ILE A 176 -8.54 9.72 10.03
N ASN A 177 -8.47 10.80 10.81
CA ASN A 177 -9.53 11.17 11.75
C ASN A 177 -10.63 11.92 11.00
N LEU A 178 -11.86 11.45 11.13
CA LEU A 178 -13.04 12.03 10.49
C LEU A 178 -14.06 12.45 11.53
N GLU A 179 -14.80 13.52 11.22
CA GLU A 179 -15.96 13.97 11.98
C GLU A 179 -17.13 14.13 11.01
N CYS A 180 -18.27 13.50 11.33
CA CYS A 180 -19.45 13.58 10.48
C CYS A 180 -20.11 14.95 10.59
N PRO A 181 -20.31 15.69 9.49
CA PRO A 181 -20.97 16.99 9.54
C PRO A 181 -22.46 16.90 9.88
N ALA A 182 -23.09 15.73 9.70
CA ALA A 182 -24.52 15.54 9.97
C ALA A 182 -24.84 15.15 11.41
N CYS A 183 -23.95 14.40 12.09
CA CYS A 183 -24.22 13.88 13.44
C CYS A 183 -23.08 14.09 14.46
N SER A 184 -21.99 14.75 14.07
CA SER A 184 -20.79 14.99 14.89
C SER A 184 -20.08 13.73 15.40
N HIS A 185 -20.45 12.54 14.91
CA HIS A 185 -19.74 11.31 15.25
C HIS A 185 -18.29 11.37 14.73
N ARG A 186 -17.33 10.99 15.59
CA ARG A 186 -15.90 10.97 15.29
C ARG A 186 -15.39 9.54 15.23
N TRP A 187 -14.62 9.23 14.19
CA TRP A 187 -14.00 7.92 14.03
C TRP A 187 -12.70 8.04 13.24
N ASN A 188 -11.92 6.97 13.25
CA ASN A 188 -10.70 6.86 12.46
C ASN A 188 -10.93 5.86 11.33
N VAL A 189 -10.52 6.22 10.12
CA VAL A 189 -10.48 5.30 8.98
C VAL A 189 -9.03 4.94 8.65
N LEU A 190 -8.79 3.68 8.30
CA LEU A 190 -7.48 3.25 7.81
C LEU A 190 -7.34 3.64 6.33
N PHE A 191 -6.24 4.31 6.00
CA PHE A 191 -5.88 4.58 4.62
C PHE A 191 -4.98 3.47 4.09
N ASP A 192 -5.53 2.62 3.22
CA ASP A 192 -4.78 1.58 2.50
C ASP A 192 -4.45 2.03 1.09
N ILE A 193 -3.18 2.41 0.87
CA ILE A 193 -2.70 2.81 -0.46
C ILE A 193 -2.82 1.70 -1.49
N THR A 194 -2.76 0.42 -1.09
CA THR A 194 -2.83 -0.71 -2.01
C THR A 194 -4.20 -0.75 -2.67
N SER A 195 -5.26 -0.76 -1.85
CA SER A 195 -6.64 -0.76 -2.34
C SER A 195 -6.98 0.55 -3.07
N PHE A 196 -6.53 1.68 -2.54
CA PHE A 196 -6.77 3.00 -3.15
C PHE A 196 -6.18 3.09 -4.57
N LEU A 197 -4.88 2.83 -4.72
CA LEU A 197 -4.20 2.89 -6.01
C LEU A 197 -4.77 1.85 -7.00
N TRP A 198 -5.14 0.67 -6.51
CA TRP A 198 -5.75 -0.34 -7.37
C TRP A 198 -7.12 0.09 -7.92
N ALA A 199 -7.94 0.75 -7.09
CA ALA A 199 -9.22 1.30 -7.53
C ALA A 199 -9.04 2.38 -8.60
N GLU A 200 -8.12 3.34 -8.38
CA GLU A 200 -7.79 4.38 -9.37
C GLU A 200 -7.27 3.79 -10.68
N LEU A 201 -6.35 2.83 -10.60
CA LEU A 201 -5.82 2.14 -11.78
C LEU A 201 -6.92 1.42 -12.55
N SER A 202 -7.84 0.75 -11.85
CA SER A 202 -8.94 0.02 -12.47
C SER A 202 -9.90 0.94 -13.21
N GLU A 203 -10.29 2.06 -12.59
CA GLU A 203 -11.15 3.05 -13.23
C GLU A 203 -10.45 3.70 -14.44
N TRP A 204 -9.16 4.02 -14.30
CA TRP A 204 -8.34 4.53 -15.40
C TRP A 204 -8.23 3.53 -16.56
N ALA A 205 -8.03 2.25 -16.28
CA ALA A 205 -7.88 1.20 -17.29
C ALA A 205 -9.17 1.01 -18.09
N GLN A 206 -10.31 0.90 -17.41
CA GLN A 206 -11.62 0.78 -18.05
C GLN A 206 -11.94 1.97 -18.96
N ARG A 207 -11.71 3.20 -18.47
CA ARG A 207 -11.88 4.42 -19.27
C ARG A 207 -10.95 4.42 -20.49
N THR A 208 -9.70 4.04 -20.30
CA THR A 208 -8.70 4.00 -21.36
C THR A 208 -9.07 3.00 -22.45
N LEU A 209 -9.49 1.79 -22.09
CA LEU A 209 -9.93 0.76 -23.05
C LEU A 209 -11.15 1.23 -23.84
N HIS A 210 -12.11 1.90 -23.19
CA HIS A 210 -13.25 2.49 -23.88
C HIS A 210 -12.82 3.61 -24.86
N THR A 211 -11.88 4.47 -24.46
CA THR A 211 -11.28 5.46 -25.36
C THR A 211 -10.57 4.81 -26.54
N VAL A 212 -9.78 3.76 -26.32
CA VAL A 212 -9.11 3.01 -27.38
C VAL A 212 -10.13 2.42 -28.35
N PHE A 213 -11.17 1.76 -27.85
CA PHE A 213 -12.24 1.21 -28.68
C PHE A 213 -12.89 2.29 -29.56
N ARG A 214 -13.27 3.44 -28.99
CA ARG A 214 -13.91 4.53 -29.76
C ARG A 214 -12.97 5.10 -30.82
N LEU A 215 -11.71 5.35 -30.49
CA LEU A 215 -10.73 5.90 -31.44
C LEU A 215 -10.39 4.90 -32.55
N ALA A 216 -10.22 3.62 -32.22
CA ALA A 216 -9.97 2.56 -33.20
C ALA A 216 -11.16 2.44 -34.17
N ARG A 217 -12.39 2.48 -33.65
CA ARG A 217 -13.61 2.42 -34.49
C ARG A 217 -13.77 3.66 -35.39
N GLY A 218 -13.44 4.84 -34.87
CA GLY A 218 -13.63 6.11 -35.58
C GLY A 218 -12.57 6.39 -36.65
N TYR A 219 -11.31 6.05 -36.37
CA TYR A 219 -10.16 6.41 -37.22
C TYR A 219 -9.42 5.22 -37.85
N GLY A 220 -9.77 3.97 -37.46
CA GLY A 220 -9.08 2.77 -37.95
C GLY A 220 -7.67 2.57 -37.40
N TRP A 221 -7.26 3.34 -36.39
CA TRP A 221 -5.94 3.24 -35.78
C TRP A 221 -5.78 1.98 -34.93
N THR A 222 -4.56 1.47 -34.83
CA THR A 222 -4.25 0.36 -33.93
C THR A 222 -4.23 0.83 -32.47
N GLU A 223 -4.44 -0.11 -31.54
CA GLU A 223 -4.30 0.17 -30.11
C GLU A 223 -2.94 0.79 -29.78
N LYS A 224 -1.87 0.27 -30.38
CA LYS A 224 -0.50 0.78 -30.19
C LYS A 224 -0.39 2.24 -30.60
N ASP A 225 -0.93 2.60 -31.77
CA ASP A 225 -0.89 3.99 -32.25
C ASP A 225 -1.67 4.92 -31.31
N ILE A 226 -2.83 4.46 -30.83
CA ILE A 226 -3.66 5.21 -29.90
C ILE A 226 -2.95 5.41 -28.55
N LEU A 227 -2.36 4.36 -27.97
CA LEU A 227 -1.67 4.45 -26.69
C LEU A 227 -0.38 5.28 -26.75
N ASN A 228 0.23 5.40 -27.94
CA ASN A 228 1.37 6.30 -28.18
C ASN A 228 0.96 7.78 -28.25
N LEU A 229 -0.32 8.09 -28.42
CA LEU A 229 -0.81 9.46 -28.29
C LEU A 229 -0.81 9.91 -26.83
N SER A 230 -0.46 11.18 -26.61
CA SER A 230 -0.64 11.81 -25.30
C SER A 230 -2.11 11.72 -24.85
N ALA A 231 -2.34 11.68 -23.53
CA ALA A 231 -3.69 11.64 -22.98
C ALA A 231 -4.56 12.81 -23.50
N VAL A 232 -3.97 14.00 -23.64
CA VAL A 232 -4.64 15.18 -24.19
C VAL A 232 -5.09 14.95 -25.65
N ARG A 233 -4.19 14.45 -26.52
CA ARG A 233 -4.54 14.21 -27.92
C ARG A 233 -5.62 13.13 -28.05
N ARG A 234 -5.56 12.07 -27.26
CA ARG A 234 -6.61 11.04 -27.23
C ARG A 234 -7.98 11.63 -26.90
N GLN A 235 -8.07 12.49 -25.88
CA GLN A 235 -9.32 13.12 -25.49
C GLN A 235 -9.83 14.11 -26.55
N LEU A 236 -8.96 14.89 -27.18
CA LEU A 236 -9.34 15.79 -28.28
C LEU A 236 -9.91 15.02 -29.47
N TYR A 237 -9.23 13.96 -29.93
CA TYR A 237 -9.75 13.13 -31.02
C TYR A 237 -11.03 12.40 -30.65
N LEU A 238 -11.19 12.01 -29.39
CA LEU A 238 -12.42 11.38 -28.90
C LEU A 238 -13.59 12.36 -28.95
N GLY A 239 -13.38 13.62 -28.59
CA GLY A 239 -14.39 14.67 -28.67
C GLY A 239 -14.83 15.02 -30.10
N MET A 240 -13.98 14.77 -31.09
CA MET A 240 -14.31 14.96 -32.51
C MET A 240 -15.19 13.84 -33.09
N LEU A 241 -15.32 12.70 -32.41
CA LEU A 241 -16.12 11.57 -32.88
C LEU A 241 -17.63 11.71 -32.57
N GLY A 242 -18.04 12.71 -31.77
CA GLY A 242 -19.38 12.76 -31.18
C GLY A 242 -19.52 11.76 -30.05
#